data_AF-A0A949XLA4-F1
#
_entry.id   AF-A0A949XLA4-F1
#
_cell.length_a   1.000
_cell.length_b   1.000
_cell.length_c   1.000
_cell.angle_alpha   90.00
_cell.angle_beta   90.00
_cell.angle_gamma   90.00
#
_symmetry.space_group_name_H-M   'P 1'
#
loop_
_entity.id
_entity.type
_entity.pdbx_description
1 polymer ?
#
loop_
_entity_poly.entity_id
_entity_poly.type
_entity_poly.pdbx_seq_one_letter_code
_entity_poly.pdbx_strand_id
1 'polypeptide(L)'
;IAAGMILAFVAALCLRPWMPMIKQLCTPTFILYSLGWVLFMLIGFYWLIEICGWRRAAFPLVVVGMNSIFIYSLSEILRGWLDRAVGVFSFRFNFLGTLAPVAQSTAVLLVMWYLCYWLYRRQIFLKL
;
A
#
# COMPACT_ATOMS: atom_id res chain seq x y z
N ILE A 1 15.71 15.43 7.05
CA ILE A 1 15.20 14.14 6.51
C ILE A 1 16.21 13.50 5.55
N ALA A 2 16.67 14.20 4.50
CA ALA A 2 17.69 13.66 3.57
C ALA A 2 19.00 13.23 4.24
N ALA A 3 19.54 14.01 5.18
CA ALA A 3 20.73 13.62 5.95
C ALA A 3 20.50 12.35 6.80
N GLY A 4 19.31 12.22 7.41
CA GLY A 4 18.92 11.02 8.17
C GLY A 4 18.79 9.78 7.30
N MET A 5 18.29 9.93 6.06
CA MET A 5 18.21 8.86 5.06
C MET A 5 19.60 8.35 4.68
N ILE A 6 20.51 9.27 4.36
CA ILE A 6 21.90 8.93 3.98
C ILE A 6 22.60 8.24 5.15
N LEU A 7 22.45 8.77 6.36
CA LEU A 7 23.04 8.20 7.57
C LEU A 7 22.49 6.79 7.84
N ALA A 8 21.19 6.55 7.65
CA ALA A 8 20.58 5.23 7.81
C ALA A 8 21.12 4.21 6.80
N PHE A 9 21.28 4.58 5.53
CA PHE A 9 21.88 3.71 4.52
C PHE A 9 23.36 3.42 4.78
N VAL A 10 24.14 4.45 5.12
CA VAL A 10 25.58 4.29 5.41
C VAL A 10 25.79 3.42 6.65
N ALA A 11 25.03 3.66 7.72
CA ALA A 11 25.08 2.83 8.92
C ALA A 11 24.68 1.38 8.61
N ALA A 12 23.60 1.18 7.86
CA ALA A 12 23.16 -0.15 7.44
C ALA A 12 24.24 -0.89 6.64
N LEU A 13 24.92 -0.22 5.71
CA LEU A 13 25.98 -0.78 4.87
C LEU A 13 27.26 -1.09 5.67
N CYS A 14 27.64 -0.22 6.61
CA CYS A 14 28.83 -0.39 7.43
C CYS A 14 28.71 -1.55 8.44
N LEU A 15 27.49 -1.81 8.92
CA LEU A 15 27.21 -2.89 9.87
C LEU A 15 26.99 -4.26 9.18
N ARG A 16 26.83 -4.34 7.85
CA ARG A 16 26.63 -5.60 7.10
C ARG A 16 27.70 -6.67 7.31
N PRO A 17 29.00 -6.33 7.39
CA PRO A 17 30.04 -7.34 7.58
C PRO A 17 29.97 -8.03 8.94
N TRP A 18 29.43 -7.34 9.94
CA TRP A 18 29.32 -7.81 11.33
C TRP A 18 27.98 -8.48 11.62
N MET A 19 26.90 -7.97 11.00
CA MET A 19 25.54 -8.44 11.23
C MET A 19 24.83 -8.67 9.89
N PRO A 20 24.55 -9.94 9.50
CA PRO A 20 23.87 -10.22 8.25
C PRO A 20 22.45 -9.64 8.25
N MET A 21 22.01 -9.16 7.08
CA MET A 21 20.68 -8.59 6.90
C MET A 21 19.62 -9.69 6.85
N ILE A 22 19.03 -10.00 8.01
CA ILE A 22 17.97 -11.01 8.12
C ILE A 22 16.66 -10.31 8.47
N LYS A 23 15.69 -10.36 7.53
CA LYS A 23 14.34 -9.79 7.70
C LYS A 23 13.57 -10.43 8.84
N GLN A 24 13.69 -11.75 8.99
CA GLN A 24 12.90 -12.53 9.94
C GLN A 24 13.29 -12.30 11.41
N LEU A 25 14.56 -11.93 11.65
CA LEU A 25 15.08 -11.61 12.98
C LEU A 25 15.07 -10.12 13.29
N CYS A 26 14.53 -9.27 12.38
CA CYS A 26 14.55 -7.82 12.52
C CYS A 26 15.92 -7.27 12.96
N THR A 27 17.00 -7.77 12.33
CA THR A 27 18.37 -7.36 12.64
C THR A 27 18.53 -5.84 12.51
N PRO A 28 19.38 -5.18 13.34
CA PRO A 28 19.53 -3.73 13.31
C PRO A 28 20.03 -3.22 11.95
N THR A 29 20.85 -3.99 11.24
CA THR A 29 21.25 -3.72 9.85
C THR A 29 20.07 -3.68 8.89
N PHE A 30 19.13 -4.62 9.02
CA PHE A 30 17.91 -4.65 8.23
C PHE A 30 16.96 -3.50 8.61
N ILE A 31 16.80 -3.19 9.90
CA ILE A 31 15.97 -2.07 10.36
C ILE A 31 16.49 -0.74 9.81
N LEU A 32 17.79 -0.47 9.93
CA LEU A 32 18.41 0.76 9.41
C LEU A 32 18.26 0.86 7.89
N TYR A 33 18.42 -0.25 7.17
CA TYR A 33 18.23 -0.28 5.73
C TYR A 33 16.77 0.02 5.33
N SER A 34 15.81 -0.61 6.00
CA SER A 34 14.38 -0.36 5.79
C SER A 34 14.00 1.09 6.12
N LEU A 35 14.59 1.65 7.19
CA LEU A 35 14.38 3.03 7.60
C LEU A 35 14.89 4.02 6.54
N GLY A 36 16.02 3.74 5.90
CA GLY A 36 16.50 4.51 4.74
C GLY A 36 15.47 4.57 3.61
N TRP A 37 14.87 3.42 3.26
CA TRP A 37 13.81 3.35 2.25
C TRP A 37 12.53 4.11 2.66
N VAL A 38 12.13 4.04 3.93
CA VAL A 38 10.97 4.79 4.45
C VAL A 38 11.22 6.29 4.35
N LEU A 39 12.41 6.77 4.73
CA LEU A 39 12.77 8.18 4.62
C LEU A 39 12.85 8.65 3.16
N PHE A 40 13.34 7.80 2.26
CA PHE A 40 13.35 8.08 0.82
C PHE A 40 11.93 8.27 0.28
N MET A 41 11.02 7.33 0.58
CA MET A 41 9.62 7.43 0.18
C MET A 41 8.94 8.67 0.79
N LEU A 42 9.25 9.00 2.06
CA LEU A 42 8.73 10.19 2.72
C LEU A 42 9.14 11.47 1.98
N ILE A 43 10.41 11.60 1.60
CA ILE A 43 10.90 12.74 0.81
C ILE A 43 10.18 12.79 -0.55
N GLY A 44 10.02 11.65 -1.22
CA GLY A 44 9.32 11.56 -2.49
C GLY A 44 7.86 12.03 -2.40
N PHE A 45 7.11 11.54 -1.41
CA PHE A 45 5.72 11.95 -1.19
C PHE A 45 5.61 13.41 -0.75
N TYR A 46 6.52 13.88 0.10
CA TYR A 46 6.57 15.29 0.51
C TYR A 46 6.75 16.20 -0.71
N TRP A 47 7.71 15.89 -1.58
CA TRP A 47 7.93 16.64 -2.81
C TRP A 47 6.72 16.58 -3.74
N LEU A 48 6.12 15.40 -3.93
CA LEU A 48 5.01 15.22 -4.86
C LEU A 48 3.72 15.93 -4.39
N ILE A 49 3.47 15.96 -3.09
CA ILE A 49 2.23 16.54 -2.53
C ILE A 49 2.38 18.04 -2.24
N GLU A 50 3.48 18.46 -1.61
CA GLU A 50 3.66 19.85 -1.20
C GLU A 50 4.25 20.72 -2.30
N ILE A 51 5.29 20.24 -3.00
CA ILE A 51 6.02 21.05 -3.99
C ILE A 51 5.34 20.98 -5.36
N CYS A 52 4.97 19.77 -5.80
CA CYS A 52 4.27 19.59 -7.08
C CYS A 52 2.75 19.84 -6.96
N GLY A 53 2.23 20.02 -5.75
CA GLY A 53 0.82 20.38 -5.52
C GLY A 53 -0.18 19.27 -5.90
N TRP A 54 0.27 18.03 -6.11
CA TRP A 54 -0.55 16.95 -6.67
C TRP A 54 -1.44 16.26 -5.62
N ARG A 55 -2.08 17.06 -4.76
CA ARG A 55 -2.94 16.59 -3.64
C ARG A 55 -4.07 15.67 -4.09
N ARG A 56 -4.56 15.82 -5.32
CA ARG A 56 -5.65 14.98 -5.87
C ARG A 56 -5.22 13.53 -6.10
N ALA A 57 -3.97 13.27 -6.44
CA ALA A 57 -3.46 11.91 -6.62
C ALA A 57 -3.28 11.16 -5.29
N ALA A 58 -3.08 11.89 -4.19
CA ALA A 58 -3.02 11.32 -2.85
C ALA A 58 -4.40 10.93 -2.29
N PHE A 59 -5.49 11.49 -2.83
CA PHE A 59 -6.86 11.24 -2.37
C PHE A 59 -7.23 9.75 -2.27
N PRO A 60 -7.03 8.90 -3.31
CA PRO A 60 -7.32 7.48 -3.19
C PRO A 60 -6.48 6.77 -2.11
N LEU A 61 -5.22 7.17 -1.92
CA LEU A 61 -4.36 6.62 -0.87
C LEU A 61 -4.82 7.05 0.53
N VAL A 62 -5.27 8.29 0.69
CA VAL A 62 -5.79 8.82 1.97
C VAL A 62 -7.07 8.09 2.37
N VAL A 63 -7.99 7.87 1.43
CA VAL A 63 -9.25 7.14 1.67
C VAL A 63 -8.98 5.72 2.21
N VAL A 64 -8.00 5.04 1.61
CA VAL A 64 -7.55 3.71 2.03
C VAL A 64 -6.84 3.77 3.39
N GLY A 65 -5.94 4.74 3.57
CA GLY A 65 -5.15 4.90 4.79
C GLY A 65 -5.97 5.22 6.03
N MET A 66 -7.02 6.05 5.89
CA MET A 66 -7.89 6.43 7.01
C MET A 66 -8.78 5.29 7.52
N ASN A 67 -8.94 4.21 6.72
CA ASN A 67 -9.73 3.03 7.07
C ASN A 67 -8.92 1.74 6.86
N SER A 68 -7.65 1.76 7.27
CA SER A 68 -6.71 0.65 7.07
C SER A 68 -7.19 -0.67 7.70
N ILE A 69 -7.78 -0.61 8.89
CA ILE A 69 -8.34 -1.78 9.59
C ILE A 69 -9.50 -2.38 8.78
N PHE A 70 -10.40 -1.54 8.27
CA PHE A 70 -11.52 -1.99 7.46
C PHE A 70 -11.04 -2.73 6.21
N ILE A 71 -10.06 -2.17 5.49
CA ILE A 71 -9.51 -2.79 4.29
C ILE A 71 -8.84 -4.12 4.61
N TYR A 72 -8.09 -4.19 5.70
CA TYR A 72 -7.47 -5.43 6.15
C TYR A 72 -8.53 -6.50 6.41
N SER A 73 -9.54 -6.22 7.24
CA SER A 73 -10.63 -7.15 7.54
C SER A 73 -11.44 -7.54 6.30
N LEU A 74 -11.71 -6.57 5.41
CA LEU A 74 -12.40 -6.81 4.15
C LEU A 74 -11.58 -7.73 3.23
N SER A 75 -10.26 -7.54 3.19
CA SER A 75 -9.36 -8.37 2.39
C SER A 75 -9.24 -9.80 2.91
N GLU A 76 -9.32 -9.99 4.22
CA GLU A 76 -9.24 -11.32 4.82
C GLU A 76 -10.56 -12.08 4.68
N ILE A 77 -11.69 -11.41 4.94
CA ILE A 77 -13.01 -12.03 5.01
C ILE A 77 -13.70 -12.10 3.64
N LEU A 78 -13.65 -11.01 2.87
CA LEU A 78 -14.48 -10.84 1.68
C LEU A 78 -13.74 -11.07 0.38
N ARG A 79 -12.41 -11.22 0.33
CA ARG A 79 -11.69 -11.35 -0.95
C ARG A 79 -12.19 -12.51 -1.82
N GLY A 80 -12.43 -13.69 -1.22
CA GLY A 80 -12.95 -14.86 -1.96
C GLY A 80 -14.45 -14.79 -2.30
N TRP A 81 -15.23 -13.95 -1.61
CA TRP A 81 -16.64 -13.68 -1.94
C TRP A 81 -16.75 -12.60 -3.01
N LEU A 82 -15.97 -11.53 -2.90
CA LEU A 82 -15.90 -10.42 -3.84
C LEU A 82 -15.42 -10.90 -5.20
N ASP A 83 -14.41 -11.77 -5.25
CA ASP A 83 -13.90 -12.32 -6.51
C ASP A 83 -14.95 -13.18 -7.24
N ARG A 84 -15.76 -13.93 -6.48
CA ARG A 84 -16.91 -14.66 -7.05
C ARG A 84 -18.04 -13.72 -7.49
N ALA A 85 -18.40 -12.74 -6.67
CA ALA A 85 -19.45 -11.78 -7.01
C ALA A 85 -19.07 -10.97 -8.26
N VAL A 86 -17.84 -10.44 -8.33
CA VAL A 86 -17.31 -9.71 -9.49
C VAL A 86 -17.18 -10.65 -10.69
N GLY A 87 -16.76 -11.91 -10.49
CA GLY A 87 -16.71 -12.92 -11.55
C GLY A 87 -18.07 -13.22 -12.18
N VAL A 88 -19.14 -13.22 -11.38
CA VAL A 88 -20.53 -13.41 -11.86
C VAL A 88 -21.04 -12.18 -12.61
N PHE A 89 -20.82 -10.97 -12.08
CA PHE A 89 -21.27 -9.74 -12.74
C PHE A 89 -20.48 -9.39 -14.00
N SER A 90 -19.22 -9.83 -14.11
CA SER A 90 -18.32 -9.47 -15.22
C SER A 90 -18.09 -10.60 -16.22
N PHE A 91 -18.80 -11.73 -16.10
CA PHE A 91 -18.61 -12.93 -16.93
C PHE A 91 -17.12 -13.33 -17.09
N ARG A 92 -16.34 -13.12 -16.02
CA ARG A 92 -14.88 -13.34 -15.97
C ARG A 92 -14.09 -12.67 -17.13
N PHE A 93 -14.61 -11.59 -17.71
CA PHE A 93 -13.98 -10.90 -18.85
C PHE A 93 -13.50 -11.85 -19.96
N ASN A 94 -14.32 -12.84 -20.32
CA ASN A 94 -13.99 -13.82 -21.38
C ASN A 94 -13.60 -13.17 -22.72
N PHE A 95 -13.98 -11.90 -22.94
CA PHE A 95 -13.64 -11.13 -24.13
C PHE A 95 -12.16 -10.71 -24.20
N LEU A 96 -11.43 -10.72 -23.08
CA LEU A 96 -10.04 -10.22 -22.98
C LEU A 96 -8.96 -11.32 -22.95
N GLY A 97 -9.34 -12.59 -23.02
CA GLY A 97 -8.41 -13.73 -23.09
C GLY A 97 -7.36 -13.74 -21.96
N THR A 98 -6.09 -13.52 -22.30
CA THR A 98 -4.94 -13.56 -21.37
C THR A 98 -4.91 -12.42 -20.35
N LEU A 99 -5.63 -11.31 -20.59
CA LEU A 99 -5.71 -10.17 -19.65
C LEU A 99 -6.88 -10.29 -18.66
N ALA A 100 -7.75 -11.30 -18.82
CA ALA A 100 -8.88 -11.56 -17.94
C ALA A 100 -8.53 -11.61 -16.44
N PRO A 101 -7.47 -12.31 -15.97
CA PRO A 101 -7.16 -12.37 -14.54
C PRO A 101 -6.69 -11.02 -13.97
N VAL A 102 -6.01 -10.21 -14.79
CA VAL A 102 -5.55 -8.87 -14.40
C VAL A 102 -6.75 -7.91 -14.34
N ALA A 103 -7.62 -7.95 -15.34
CA ALA A 103 -8.84 -7.14 -15.37
C ALA A 103 -9.76 -7.46 -14.18
N GLN A 104 -9.96 -8.74 -13.86
CA GLN A 104 -10.75 -9.17 -12.71
C GLN A 104 -10.13 -8.71 -11.39
N SER A 105 -8.82 -8.87 -11.21
CA SER A 105 -8.11 -8.40 -10.00
C SER A 105 -8.22 -6.88 -9.82
N THR A 106 -8.12 -6.13 -10.92
CA THR A 106 -8.25 -4.66 -10.90
C THR A 106 -9.69 -4.24 -10.58
N ALA A 107 -10.69 -4.95 -11.10
CA ALA A 107 -12.09 -4.71 -10.79
C ALA A 107 -12.39 -4.96 -9.30
N VAL A 108 -11.90 -6.07 -8.73
CA VAL A 108 -12.01 -6.37 -7.29
C VAL A 108 -11.39 -5.24 -6.46
N LEU A 109 -10.20 -4.77 -6.85
CA LEU A 109 -9.51 -3.68 -6.17
C LEU A 109 -10.31 -2.36 -6.25
N LEU A 110 -10.87 -2.03 -7.41
CA LEU A 110 -11.74 -0.86 -7.59
C LEU A 110 -13.01 -0.94 -6.74
N VAL A 111 -13.62 -2.12 -6.62
CA VAL A 111 -14.80 -2.33 -5.77
C VAL A 111 -14.44 -2.16 -4.30
N MET A 112 -13.31 -2.75 -3.84
CA MET A 112 -12.82 -2.55 -2.47
C MET A 112 -12.53 -1.07 -2.19
N TRP A 113 -11.91 -0.37 -3.16
CA TRP A 113 -11.66 1.07 -3.05
C TRP A 113 -12.96 1.88 -2.96
N TYR A 114 -13.95 1.55 -3.80
CA TYR A 114 -15.25 2.21 -3.79
C TYR A 114 -15.99 2.02 -2.46
N LEU A 115 -15.94 0.82 -1.87
CA LEU A 115 -16.49 0.56 -0.54
C LEU A 115 -15.82 1.44 0.53
N CYS A 116 -14.49 1.59 0.46
CA CYS A 116 -13.76 2.47 1.38
C CYS A 116 -14.09 3.94 1.16
N TYR A 117 -14.26 4.36 -0.09
CA TYR A 117 -14.70 5.71 -0.43
C TYR A 117 -16.12 6.00 0.08
N TRP A 118 -17.02 5.02 0.00
CA TRP A 118 -18.37 5.12 0.57
C TRP A 118 -18.33 5.28 2.09
N LEU A 119 -17.50 4.50 2.77
CA LEU A 119 -17.28 4.59 4.21
C LEU A 119 -16.69 5.96 4.61
N TYR A 120 -15.70 6.43 3.83
CA TYR A 120 -15.08 7.75 3.99
C TYR A 120 -16.08 8.90 3.83
N ARG A 121 -16.97 8.82 2.83
CA ARG A 121 -18.05 9.81 2.65
C ARG A 121 -19.00 9.83 3.84
N ARG A 122 -19.25 8.67 4.48
CA ARG A 122 -20.11 8.57 5.67
C ARG A 122 -19.41 8.92 6.98
N GLN A 123 -18.12 9.29 6.95
CA GLN A 123 -17.33 9.65 8.14
C GLN A 123 -17.30 8.57 9.23
N ILE A 124 -17.50 7.29 8.86
CA ILE A 124 -17.44 6.17 9.80
C ILE A 124 -16.00 5.71 9.85
N PHE A 125 -15.25 6.17 10.84
CA PHE A 125 -13.87 5.76 11.06
C PHE A 125 -13.85 4.62 12.06
N LEU A 126 -13.62 3.39 11.58
CA LEU A 126 -13.37 2.24 12.44
C LEU A 126 -11.98 2.38 13.03
N LYS A 127 -11.91 2.97 14.22
CA LYS A 127 -10.71 3.02 15.06
C LYS A 127 -10.85 1.94 16.13
N LEU A 128 -9.83 1.10 16.28
CA LEU A 128 -9.64 0.32 17.51
C LEU A 128 -9.00 1.20 18.58
#